data_AF-A0A7K3WD62-F1
#
_entry.id   AF-A0A7K3WD62-F1
#
_cell.length_a   1.000
_cell.length_b   1.000
_cell.length_c   1.000
_cell.angle_alpha   90.00
_cell.angle_beta   90.00
_cell.angle_gamma   90.00
#
_symmetry.space_group_name_H-M   'P 1'
#
loop_
_entity.id
_entity.type
_entity.pdbx_description
1 polymer ?
#
loop_
_entity_poly.entity_id
_entity_poly.type
_entity_poly.pdbx_seq_one_letter_code
_entity_poly.pdbx_strand_id
1 'polypeptide(L)'
;MTSGGLLFAASWQRWAGACPWAGDHETPACATRMDHLYDFLPPTEPWAPAGEAAQLAGASLLVLAVAVLLLPWALTGRKPGPVVTGLLLATAAITVDVGLATLRSGLDGAVVGPLVPGVGSWLWLLAPPVLFGHLAVSAGGRATRAAAVLLLLATPLVAFSTYAIGPWDARPWWEAVSGLLTCAAGASVLVAVARRPAPRPVAPAEPALAR
;
A
#
# COMPACT_ATOMS: atom_id res chain seq x y z
N MET A 1 8.43 -2.26 3.07
CA MET A 1 9.37 -1.53 2.20
C MET A 1 9.27 -2.02 0.77
N THR A 2 9.41 -3.33 0.50
CA THR A 2 9.33 -3.91 -0.86
C THR A 2 8.12 -3.46 -1.68
N SER A 3 6.90 -3.56 -1.15
CA SER A 3 5.69 -3.05 -1.84
C SER A 3 5.83 -1.57 -2.23
N GLY A 4 6.17 -0.69 -1.28
CA GLY A 4 6.35 0.73 -1.57
C GLY A 4 7.40 1.02 -2.65
N GLY A 5 8.51 0.27 -2.65
CA GLY A 5 9.56 0.40 -3.66
C GLY A 5 9.10 -0.04 -5.06
N LEU A 6 8.33 -1.11 -5.14
CA LEU A 6 7.73 -1.58 -6.40
C LEU A 6 6.73 -0.55 -6.96
N LEU A 7 5.89 0.04 -6.11
CA LEU A 7 4.94 1.08 -6.54
C LEU A 7 5.66 2.35 -7.00
N PHE A 8 6.74 2.75 -6.30
CA PHE A 8 7.59 3.85 -6.74
C PHE A 8 8.22 3.56 -8.12
N ALA A 9 8.74 2.35 -8.33
CA ALA A 9 9.31 1.95 -9.61
C ALA A 9 8.26 1.95 -10.74
N ALA A 10 7.03 1.51 -10.46
CA ALA A 10 5.92 1.58 -11.41
C ALA A 10 5.63 3.04 -11.81
N SER A 11 5.48 3.93 -10.82
CA SER A 11 5.26 5.36 -11.05
C SER A 11 6.41 5.99 -11.84
N TRP A 12 7.65 5.61 -11.53
CA TRP A 12 8.84 6.08 -12.26
C TRP A 12 8.78 5.73 -13.75
N GLN A 13 8.36 4.51 -14.10
CA GLN A 13 8.24 4.10 -15.51
C GLN A 13 7.17 4.90 -16.27
N ARG A 14 6.12 5.36 -15.59
CA ARG A 14 5.10 6.24 -16.18
C ARG A 14 5.62 7.66 -16.39
N TRP A 15 6.28 8.23 -15.37
CA TRP A 15 6.46 9.69 -15.30
C TRP A 15 7.85 10.18 -15.71
N ALA A 16 8.94 9.45 -15.41
CA ALA A 16 10.30 10.00 -15.40
C ALA A 16 10.81 10.58 -16.73
N GLY A 17 10.26 10.12 -17.86
CA GLY A 17 10.63 10.62 -19.20
C GLY A 17 9.70 11.70 -19.77
N ALA A 18 8.64 12.08 -19.05
CA ALA A 18 7.57 12.93 -19.57
C ALA A 18 7.15 14.04 -18.61
N CYS A 19 7.12 13.77 -17.31
CA CYS A 19 6.78 14.71 -16.26
C CYS A 19 7.98 14.93 -15.34
N PRO A 20 8.43 16.18 -15.12
CA PRO A 20 9.46 16.41 -14.12
C PRO A 20 8.92 16.07 -12.73
N TRP A 21 9.81 15.68 -11.81
CA TRP A 21 9.44 15.45 -10.40
C TRP A 21 9.03 16.75 -9.68
N ALA A 22 9.67 17.85 -10.06
CA ALA A 22 9.40 19.18 -9.55
C ALA A 22 9.49 20.20 -10.69
N GLY A 23 8.68 21.25 -10.62
CA GLY A 23 8.64 22.31 -11.62
C GLY A 23 7.32 22.34 -12.36
N ASP A 24 7.38 22.72 -13.63
CA ASP A 24 6.20 22.86 -14.48
C ASP A 24 5.71 21.50 -15.00
N HIS A 25 4.45 21.18 -14.69
CA HIS A 25 3.78 19.97 -15.17
C HIS A 25 2.91 20.23 -16.41
N GLU A 26 2.73 21.49 -16.83
CA GLU A 26 1.90 21.88 -17.99
C GLU A 26 2.69 21.79 -19.30
N THR A 27 3.46 20.72 -19.47
CA THR A 27 4.17 20.44 -20.73
C THR A 27 3.37 19.45 -21.57
N PRO A 28 3.42 19.52 -22.92
CA PRO A 28 2.68 18.59 -23.77
C PRO A 28 3.00 17.10 -23.52
N ALA A 29 4.27 16.80 -23.22
CA ALA A 29 4.70 15.44 -22.89
C ALA A 29 4.08 14.95 -21.56
N CYS A 30 4.04 15.82 -20.54
CA CYS A 30 3.46 15.47 -19.26
C CYS A 30 1.94 15.34 -19.34
N ALA A 31 1.27 16.29 -20.00
CA ALA A 31 -0.18 16.24 -20.24
C ALA A 31 -0.61 14.93 -20.92
N THR A 32 0.17 14.45 -21.90
CA THR A 32 -0.07 13.16 -22.55
C THR A 32 -0.04 12.00 -21.54
N ARG A 33 0.87 12.00 -20.55
CA ARG A 33 0.96 10.94 -19.54
C ARG A 33 -0.05 11.07 -18.40
N MET A 34 -0.63 12.24 -18.21
CA MET A 34 -1.67 12.50 -17.21
C MET A 34 -3.02 11.91 -17.61
N ASP A 35 -3.24 11.73 -18.92
CA ASP A 35 -4.41 11.09 -19.48
C ASP A 35 -4.66 9.69 -18.88
N HIS A 36 -5.93 9.36 -18.63
CA HIS A 36 -6.38 8.07 -18.10
C HIS A 36 -5.91 6.87 -18.94
N LEU A 37 -5.60 7.06 -20.23
CA LEU A 37 -4.99 6.03 -21.07
C LEU A 37 -3.66 5.51 -20.51
N TYR A 38 -2.99 6.22 -19.61
CA TYR A 38 -1.76 5.73 -18.96
C TYR A 38 -1.96 5.27 -17.50
N ASP A 39 -3.21 5.18 -17.03
CA ASP A 39 -3.52 4.67 -15.70
C ASP A 39 -3.32 3.16 -15.62
N PHE A 40 -2.41 2.76 -14.74
CA PHE A 40 -2.08 1.35 -14.52
C PHE A 40 -2.64 0.80 -13.19
N LEU A 41 -3.43 1.57 -12.42
CA LEU A 41 -3.89 1.14 -11.10
C LEU A 41 -5.27 1.71 -10.67
N PRO A 42 -6.36 0.92 -10.75
CA PRO A 42 -6.51 -0.28 -11.57
C PRO A 42 -6.72 0.08 -13.04
N PRO A 43 -6.20 -0.72 -14.00
CA PRO A 43 -6.53 -0.56 -15.41
C PRO A 43 -8.01 -0.93 -15.59
N THR A 44 -8.86 0.06 -15.83
CA THR A 44 -10.32 -0.12 -15.99
C THR A 44 -10.79 0.16 -17.41
N GLU A 45 -9.99 0.85 -18.20
CA GLU A 45 -10.23 1.22 -19.58
C GLU A 45 -9.04 0.81 -20.46
N PRO A 46 -9.22 0.65 -21.79
CA PRO A 46 -8.10 0.38 -22.68
C PRO A 46 -6.97 1.38 -22.45
N TRP A 47 -5.76 0.88 -22.19
CA TRP A 47 -4.64 1.70 -21.73
C TRP A 47 -3.39 1.46 -22.58
N ALA A 48 -2.51 2.44 -22.61
CA ALA A 48 -1.22 2.41 -23.27
C ALA A 48 -0.13 1.97 -22.28
N PRO A 49 0.58 0.86 -22.55
CA PRO A 49 1.60 0.36 -21.64
C PRO A 49 2.74 1.37 -21.44
N ALA A 50 3.06 1.64 -20.17
CA ALA A 50 4.21 2.45 -19.77
C ALA A 50 5.32 1.54 -19.25
N GLY A 51 5.98 0.81 -20.16
CA GLY A 51 6.93 -0.24 -19.79
C GLY A 51 6.24 -1.35 -18.99
N GLU A 52 6.81 -1.70 -17.84
CA GLU A 52 6.34 -2.76 -16.93
C GLU A 52 5.54 -2.21 -15.73
N ALA A 53 5.03 -0.97 -15.82
CA ALA A 53 4.46 -0.27 -14.68
C ALA A 53 3.30 -1.03 -14.03
N ALA A 54 2.39 -1.58 -14.85
CA ALA A 54 1.29 -2.40 -14.37
C ALA A 54 1.78 -3.66 -13.65
N GLN A 55 2.81 -4.34 -14.17
CA GLN A 55 3.33 -5.55 -13.53
C GLN A 55 3.95 -5.23 -12.16
N LEU A 56 4.73 -4.14 -12.07
CA LEU A 56 5.32 -3.67 -10.83
C LEU A 56 4.27 -3.23 -9.81
N ALA A 57 3.22 -2.53 -10.25
CA ALA A 57 2.12 -2.11 -9.39
C ALA A 57 1.30 -3.30 -8.88
N GLY A 58 0.98 -4.26 -9.75
CA GLY A 58 0.30 -5.50 -9.38
C GLY A 58 1.13 -6.29 -8.36
N ALA A 59 2.43 -6.47 -8.61
CA ALA A 59 3.34 -7.12 -7.66
C ALA A 59 3.43 -6.36 -6.33
N SER A 60 3.45 -5.02 -6.34
CA SER A 60 3.40 -4.20 -5.14
C SER A 60 2.17 -4.50 -4.28
N LEU A 61 0.98 -4.56 -4.90
CA LEU A 61 -0.27 -4.84 -4.20
C LEU A 61 -0.29 -6.26 -3.61
N LEU A 62 0.23 -7.26 -4.32
CA LEU A 62 0.33 -8.63 -3.81
C LEU A 62 1.24 -8.71 -2.58
N VAL A 63 2.40 -8.03 -2.62
CA VAL A 63 3.30 -7.93 -1.46
C VAL A 63 2.63 -7.18 -0.31
N LEU A 64 1.88 -6.11 -0.59
CA LEU A 64 1.13 -5.37 0.42
C LEU A 64 0.05 -6.25 1.07
N ALA A 65 -0.69 -7.03 0.30
CA ALA A 65 -1.76 -7.89 0.80
C ALA A 65 -1.21 -8.92 1.82
N VAL A 66 -0.06 -9.53 1.52
CA VAL A 66 0.63 -10.42 2.46
C VAL A 66 1.08 -9.66 3.72
N ALA A 67 1.65 -8.47 3.55
CA ALA A 67 2.10 -7.66 4.67
C ALA A 67 0.95 -7.22 5.58
N VAL A 68 -0.21 -6.86 5.03
CA VAL A 68 -1.43 -6.45 5.76
C VAL A 68 -1.85 -7.51 6.77
N LEU A 69 -1.74 -8.79 6.40
CA LEU A 69 -2.07 -9.88 7.31
C LEU A 69 -1.20 -9.85 8.57
N LEU A 70 0.05 -9.43 8.49
CA LEU A 70 0.99 -9.42 9.62
C LEU A 70 0.91 -8.15 10.49
N LEU A 71 0.23 -7.09 10.01
CA LEU A 71 0.24 -5.78 10.65
C LEU A 71 -0.33 -5.74 12.07
N PRO A 72 -1.43 -6.42 12.44
CA PRO A 72 -1.93 -6.34 13.81
C PRO A 72 -0.89 -6.76 14.84
N TRP A 73 -0.17 -7.85 14.57
CA TRP A 73 0.91 -8.34 15.42
C TRP A 73 2.11 -7.38 15.44
N ALA A 74 2.50 -6.88 14.27
CA ALA A 74 3.63 -5.96 14.16
C ALA A 74 3.37 -4.62 14.89
N LEU A 75 2.15 -4.09 14.80
CA LEU A 75 1.82 -2.74 15.27
C LEU A 75 1.26 -2.69 16.70
N THR A 76 0.49 -3.71 17.09
CA THR A 76 -0.22 -3.73 18.39
C THR A 76 0.34 -4.77 19.36
N GLY A 77 1.06 -5.78 18.87
CA GLY A 77 1.52 -6.91 19.68
C GLY A 77 0.41 -7.84 20.16
N ARG A 78 -0.83 -7.67 19.68
CA ARG A 78 -2.02 -8.43 20.09
C ARG A 78 -2.62 -9.16 18.90
N LYS A 79 -3.31 -10.27 19.17
CA LYS A 79 -4.15 -10.94 18.18
C LYS A 79 -5.38 -10.06 17.88
N PRO A 80 -5.78 -9.90 16.60
CA PRO A 80 -6.97 -9.14 16.26
C PRO A 80 -8.23 -9.87 16.78
N GLY A 81 -9.25 -9.10 17.19
CA GLY A 81 -10.59 -9.64 17.45
C GLY A 81 -11.29 -10.07 16.16
N PRO A 82 -12.47 -10.71 16.24
CA PRO A 82 -13.16 -11.27 15.07
C PRO A 82 -13.51 -10.20 14.01
N VAL A 83 -13.98 -9.02 14.44
CA VAL A 83 -14.31 -7.91 13.54
C VAL A 83 -13.08 -7.41 12.76
N VAL A 84 -11.97 -7.17 13.46
CA VAL A 84 -10.72 -6.72 12.85
C VAL A 84 -10.14 -7.81 11.95
N THR A 85 -10.30 -9.08 12.32
CA THR A 85 -9.90 -10.22 11.48
C THR A 85 -10.70 -10.24 10.17
N GLY A 86 -12.03 -10.08 10.23
CA GLY A 86 -12.86 -9.98 9.04
C GLY A 86 -12.46 -8.81 8.13
N LEU A 87 -12.24 -7.63 8.71
CA LEU A 87 -11.77 -6.46 7.97
C LEU A 87 -10.40 -6.67 7.34
N LEU A 88 -9.47 -7.30 8.06
CA LEU A 88 -8.13 -7.61 7.57
C LEU A 88 -8.17 -8.61 6.40
N LEU A 89 -8.99 -9.65 6.50
CA LEU A 89 -9.19 -10.61 5.41
C LEU A 89 -9.86 -9.95 4.20
N ALA A 90 -10.88 -9.11 4.40
CA ALA A 90 -11.52 -8.36 3.33
C ALA A 90 -10.52 -7.44 2.62
N THR A 91 -9.74 -6.65 3.37
CA THR A 91 -8.70 -5.77 2.84
C THR A 91 -7.63 -6.55 2.08
N ALA A 92 -7.15 -7.68 2.63
CA ALA A 92 -6.16 -8.50 1.94
C ALA A 92 -6.73 -9.11 0.65
N ALA A 93 -7.93 -9.71 0.70
CA ALA A 93 -8.57 -10.34 -0.45
C ALA A 93 -8.83 -9.33 -1.58
N ILE A 94 -9.34 -8.14 -1.26
CA ILE A 94 -9.60 -7.14 -2.30
C ILE A 94 -8.31 -6.55 -2.87
N THR A 95 -7.27 -6.41 -2.04
CA THR A 95 -5.95 -5.98 -2.53
C THR A 95 -5.33 -7.05 -3.44
N VAL A 96 -5.53 -8.34 -3.16
CA VAL A 96 -5.12 -9.43 -4.06
C VAL A 96 -5.88 -9.38 -5.37
N ASP A 97 -7.20 -9.20 -5.33
CA ASP A 97 -8.04 -9.14 -6.54
C ASP A 97 -7.57 -8.01 -7.48
N VAL A 98 -7.43 -6.79 -6.95
CA VAL A 98 -6.92 -5.63 -7.70
C VAL A 98 -5.47 -5.86 -8.16
N GLY A 99 -4.63 -6.42 -7.30
CA GLY A 99 -3.23 -6.71 -7.62
C GLY A 99 -3.07 -7.73 -8.75
N LEU A 100 -3.86 -8.80 -8.75
CA LEU A 100 -3.87 -9.82 -9.81
C LEU A 100 -4.43 -9.26 -11.11
N ALA A 101 -5.53 -8.51 -11.07
CA ALA A 101 -6.10 -7.83 -12.23
C ALA A 101 -5.07 -6.91 -12.90
N THR A 102 -4.39 -6.10 -12.08
CA THR A 102 -3.35 -5.18 -12.54
C THR A 102 -2.15 -5.92 -13.14
N LEU A 103 -1.65 -6.96 -12.46
CA LEU A 103 -0.52 -7.76 -12.94
C LEU A 103 -0.84 -8.47 -14.27
N ARG A 104 -2.01 -9.11 -14.36
CA ARG A 104 -2.46 -9.79 -15.58
C ARG A 104 -2.63 -8.80 -16.72
N SER A 105 -3.21 -7.63 -16.45
CA SER A 105 -3.34 -6.59 -17.48
C SER A 105 -1.98 -6.15 -18.03
N GLY A 106 -0.97 -6.06 -17.16
CA GLY A 106 0.40 -5.75 -17.56
C GLY A 106 1.09 -6.87 -18.35
N LEU A 107 0.75 -8.13 -18.11
CA LEU A 107 1.31 -9.29 -18.83
C LEU A 107 0.62 -9.51 -20.18
N ASP A 108 -0.70 -9.33 -20.23
CA ASP A 108 -1.51 -9.58 -21.41
C ASP A 108 -1.53 -8.39 -22.38
N GLY A 109 -1.11 -7.20 -21.92
CA GLY A 109 -1.19 -5.96 -22.70
C GLY A 109 -2.63 -5.50 -23.00
N ALA A 110 -3.60 -6.07 -22.28
CA ALA A 110 -5.03 -5.80 -22.40
C ALA A 110 -5.66 -5.65 -21.02
N VAL A 111 -6.84 -5.04 -20.93
CA VAL A 111 -7.52 -4.85 -19.64
C VAL A 111 -8.06 -6.18 -19.14
N VAL A 112 -7.58 -6.60 -17.98
CA VAL A 112 -8.11 -7.72 -17.20
C VAL A 112 -8.68 -7.17 -15.91
N GLY A 113 -10.00 -7.11 -15.82
CA GLY A 113 -10.70 -6.55 -14.67
C GLY A 113 -10.58 -7.42 -13.40
N PRO A 114 -10.82 -6.83 -12.22
CA PRO A 114 -10.96 -7.57 -10.97
C PRO A 114 -12.13 -8.54 -11.01
N LEU A 115 -12.04 -9.63 -10.25
CA LEU A 115 -13.06 -10.67 -10.17
C LEU A 115 -14.36 -10.17 -9.52
N VAL A 116 -14.26 -9.19 -8.61
CA VAL A 116 -15.41 -8.63 -7.89
C VAL A 116 -15.62 -7.16 -8.26
N PRO A 117 -16.14 -6.84 -9.46
CA PRO A 117 -16.39 -5.46 -9.86
C PRO A 117 -17.48 -4.81 -9.00
N GLY A 118 -17.50 -3.47 -8.98
CA GLY A 118 -18.49 -2.68 -8.25
C GLY A 118 -18.24 -2.66 -6.73
N VAL A 119 -18.78 -3.64 -6.01
CA VAL A 119 -18.61 -3.74 -4.55
C VAL A 119 -17.14 -3.87 -4.17
N GLY A 120 -16.34 -4.59 -4.97
CA GLY A 120 -14.91 -4.70 -4.74
C GLY A 120 -14.20 -3.35 -4.82
N SER A 121 -14.56 -2.48 -5.76
CA SER A 121 -13.98 -1.13 -5.86
C SER A 121 -14.25 -0.30 -4.60
N TRP A 122 -15.48 -0.36 -4.08
CA TRP A 122 -15.83 0.31 -2.82
C TRP A 122 -15.07 -0.28 -1.62
N LEU A 123 -14.92 -1.60 -1.56
CA LEU A 123 -14.13 -2.25 -0.51
C LEU A 123 -12.65 -1.89 -0.61
N TRP A 124 -12.10 -1.82 -1.81
CA TRP A 124 -10.71 -1.41 -2.03
C TRP A 124 -10.47 0.04 -1.60
N LEU A 125 -11.46 0.92 -1.82
CA LEU A 125 -11.40 2.31 -1.40
C LEU A 125 -11.54 2.48 0.12
N LEU A 126 -12.50 1.78 0.74
CA LEU A 126 -12.93 2.04 2.13
C LEU A 126 -12.31 1.11 3.17
N ALA A 127 -12.01 -0.15 2.85
CA ALA A 127 -11.52 -1.10 3.84
C ALA A 127 -10.09 -0.77 4.35
N PRO A 128 -9.11 -0.42 3.48
CA PRO A 128 -7.77 -0.03 3.94
C PRO A 128 -7.76 1.15 4.92
N PRO A 129 -8.41 2.31 4.67
CA PRO A 129 -8.35 3.42 5.61
C PRO A 129 -9.03 3.11 6.94
N VAL A 130 -10.13 2.35 6.95
CA VAL A 130 -10.77 1.90 8.20
C VAL A 130 -9.82 1.00 9.00
N LEU A 131 -9.16 0.05 8.34
CA LEU A 131 -8.21 -0.85 8.98
C LEU A 131 -7.00 -0.10 9.55
N PHE A 132 -6.36 0.74 8.75
CA PHE A 132 -5.16 1.46 9.17
C PHE A 132 -5.47 2.54 10.20
N GLY A 133 -6.63 3.19 10.13
CA GLY A 133 -7.13 4.09 11.17
C GLY A 133 -7.31 3.37 12.51
N HIS A 134 -7.95 2.20 12.50
CA HIS A 134 -8.10 1.38 13.70
C HIS A 134 -6.74 0.95 14.29
N LEU A 135 -5.79 0.54 13.44
CA LEU A 135 -4.45 0.17 13.86
C LEU A 135 -3.66 1.36 14.41
N ALA A 136 -3.86 2.58 13.88
CA ALA A 136 -3.21 3.79 14.37
C ALA A 136 -3.66 4.16 15.79
N VAL A 137 -4.96 4.02 16.07
CA VAL A 137 -5.54 4.22 17.42
C VAL A 137 -5.04 3.14 18.39
N SER A 138 -4.96 1.89 17.92
CA SER A 138 -4.58 0.73 18.75
C SER A 138 -3.07 0.54 18.92
N ALA A 139 -2.24 1.31 18.21
CA ALA A 139 -0.80 1.18 18.23
C ALA A 139 -0.19 1.56 19.60
N GLY A 140 0.65 0.68 20.13
CA GLY A 140 1.25 0.83 21.47
C GLY A 140 2.46 1.77 21.55
N GLY A 141 3.00 2.26 20.44
CA GLY A 141 4.21 3.08 20.42
C GLY A 141 4.23 4.12 19.30
N ARG A 142 5.09 5.13 19.43
CA ARG A 142 5.19 6.23 18.44
C ARG A 142 5.56 5.73 17.05
N ALA A 143 6.52 4.80 16.95
CA ALA A 143 6.96 4.25 15.67
C ALA A 143 5.88 3.37 15.00
N THR A 144 5.16 2.53 15.76
CA THR A 144 4.05 1.74 15.20
C THR A 144 2.86 2.59 14.82
N ARG A 145 2.56 3.66 15.58
CA ARG A 145 1.55 4.64 15.22
C ARG A 145 1.92 5.39 13.94
N ALA A 146 3.17 5.84 13.82
CA ALA A 146 3.66 6.47 12.60
C ALA A 146 3.52 5.53 11.40
N ALA A 147 3.86 4.24 11.54
CA ALA A 147 3.66 3.26 10.48
C ALA A 147 2.19 3.16 10.03
N ALA A 148 1.26 3.07 10.98
CA ALA A 148 -0.17 2.97 10.67
C ALA A 148 -0.71 4.24 9.99
N VAL A 149 -0.28 5.43 10.44
CA VAL A 149 -0.67 6.72 9.84
C VAL A 149 -0.09 6.85 8.42
N LEU A 150 1.17 6.46 8.21
CA LEU A 150 1.77 6.49 6.88
C LEU A 150 1.05 5.54 5.91
N LEU A 151 0.67 4.34 6.36
CA LEU A 151 -0.16 3.43 5.56
C LEU A 151 -1.54 4.02 5.27
N LEU A 152 -2.18 4.67 6.24
CA LEU A 152 -3.45 5.37 6.06
C LEU A 152 -3.33 6.47 4.98
N LEU A 153 -2.28 7.27 5.01
CA LEU A 153 -2.02 8.33 4.02
C LEU A 153 -1.70 7.77 2.62
N ALA A 154 -1.19 6.54 2.55
CA ALA A 154 -0.93 5.82 1.31
C ALA A 154 -2.17 5.12 0.73
N THR A 155 -3.33 5.19 1.38
CA THR A 155 -4.55 4.53 0.90
C THR A 155 -5.09 5.19 -0.37
N PRO A 156 -5.78 4.41 -1.25
CA PRO A 156 -6.43 4.97 -2.43
C PRO A 156 -7.43 6.08 -2.09
N LEU A 157 -8.14 6.00 -0.97
CA LEU A 157 -9.09 7.02 -0.55
C LEU A 157 -8.40 8.37 -0.28
N VAL A 158 -7.30 8.36 0.47
CA VAL A 158 -6.57 9.60 0.74
C VAL A 158 -5.96 10.14 -0.55
N ALA A 159 -5.34 9.29 -1.36
CA ALA A 159 -4.77 9.69 -2.65
C ALA A 159 -5.84 10.33 -3.55
N PHE A 160 -6.95 9.65 -3.79
CA PHE A 160 -8.06 10.12 -4.61
C PHE A 160 -8.60 11.47 -4.15
N SER A 161 -8.81 11.64 -2.84
CA SER A 161 -9.40 12.87 -2.31
C SER A 161 -8.44 14.05 -2.17
N THR A 162 -7.13 13.85 -2.31
CA THR A 162 -6.16 14.92 -1.97
C THR A 162 -5.12 15.20 -3.05
N TYR A 163 -4.50 14.18 -3.62
CA TYR A 163 -3.29 14.38 -4.43
C TYR A 163 -3.23 13.54 -5.72
N ALA A 164 -4.23 12.71 -6.03
CA ALA A 164 -4.24 11.89 -7.24
C ALA A 164 -4.93 12.54 -8.44
N ILE A 165 -5.87 13.48 -8.24
CA ILE A 165 -6.65 14.09 -9.34
C ILE A 165 -5.94 15.35 -9.86
N GLY A 166 -5.58 15.29 -11.16
CA GLY A 166 -4.92 16.37 -11.88
C GLY A 166 -5.87 17.15 -12.80
N PRO A 167 -5.37 18.20 -13.47
CA PRO A 167 -6.13 18.94 -14.49
C PRO A 167 -6.52 18.10 -15.71
N TRP A 168 -5.81 16.98 -15.95
CA TRP A 168 -5.97 16.09 -17.09
C TRP A 168 -6.18 14.63 -16.63
N ASP A 169 -7.02 14.40 -15.61
CA ASP A 169 -7.31 13.12 -14.95
C ASP A 169 -6.34 12.75 -13.81
N ALA A 170 -5.07 12.47 -14.09
CA ALA A 170 -4.10 12.05 -13.05
C ALA A 170 -3.08 13.14 -12.68
N ARG A 171 -2.75 13.27 -11.39
CA ARG A 171 -1.60 14.07 -10.94
C ARG A 171 -0.29 13.29 -11.15
N PRO A 172 0.76 13.93 -11.70
CA PRO A 172 2.08 13.29 -11.76
C PRO A 172 2.55 12.81 -10.39
N TRP A 173 3.19 11.64 -10.36
CA TRP A 173 3.91 11.08 -9.20
C TRP A 173 3.08 10.71 -7.97
N TRP A 174 1.75 10.71 -8.04
CA TRP A 174 0.93 10.38 -6.88
C TRP A 174 1.19 8.93 -6.39
N GLU A 175 1.40 7.98 -7.31
CA GLU A 175 1.70 6.59 -6.95
C GLU A 175 3.08 6.48 -6.29
N ALA A 176 4.05 7.28 -6.74
CA ALA A 176 5.38 7.37 -6.12
C ALA A 176 5.28 7.89 -4.68
N VAL A 177 4.45 8.91 -4.42
CA VAL A 177 4.21 9.42 -3.07
C VAL A 177 3.60 8.32 -2.19
N SER A 178 2.56 7.62 -2.64
CA SER A 178 1.98 6.48 -1.91
C SER A 178 3.01 5.36 -1.67
N GLY A 179 3.88 5.09 -2.65
CA GLY A 179 4.99 4.15 -2.55
C GLY A 179 6.01 4.55 -1.47
N LEU A 180 6.43 5.81 -1.45
CA LEU A 180 7.35 6.36 -0.45
C LEU A 180 6.75 6.32 0.96
N LEU A 181 5.47 6.67 1.11
CA LEU A 181 4.75 6.55 2.39
C LEU A 181 4.73 5.09 2.88
N THR A 182 4.47 4.14 1.97
CA THR A 182 4.48 2.69 2.27
C THR A 182 5.89 2.19 2.64
N CYS A 183 6.94 2.71 1.99
CA CYS A 183 8.33 2.47 2.36
C CYS A 183 8.64 2.97 3.77
N ALA A 184 8.30 4.23 4.07
CA ALA A 184 8.50 4.85 5.38
C ALA A 184 7.71 4.15 6.49
N ALA A 185 6.51 3.64 6.19
CA ALA A 185 5.75 2.81 7.12
C ALA A 185 6.51 1.52 7.46
N GLY A 186 7.04 0.83 6.45
CA GLY A 186 7.87 -0.36 6.64
C GLY A 186 9.12 -0.07 7.48
N ALA A 187 9.82 1.03 7.21
CA ALA A 187 10.96 1.45 8.02
C ALA A 187 10.56 1.73 9.48
N SER A 188 9.41 2.35 9.70
CA SER A 188 8.88 2.63 11.04
C SER A 188 8.57 1.34 11.82
N VAL A 189 8.07 0.29 11.15
CA VAL A 189 7.90 -1.04 11.75
C VAL A 189 9.25 -1.64 12.14
N LEU A 190 10.27 -1.57 11.27
CA LEU A 190 11.61 -2.07 11.58
C LEU A 190 12.22 -1.35 12.80
N VAL A 191 12.09 -0.03 12.87
CA VAL A 191 12.52 0.77 14.03
C VAL A 191 11.76 0.34 15.30
N ALA A 192 10.45 0.09 15.20
CA ALA A 192 9.67 -0.40 16.32
C ALA A 192 10.16 -1.76 16.82
N VAL A 193 10.48 -2.68 15.92
CA VAL A 193 11.00 -4.02 16.24
C VAL A 193 12.40 -3.92 16.88
N ALA A 194 13.30 -3.13 16.30
CA ALA A 194 14.66 -2.95 16.81
C ALA A 194 14.71 -2.31 18.20
N ARG A 195 13.70 -1.52 18.57
CA ARG A 195 13.59 -0.87 19.89
C ARG A 195 12.86 -1.71 20.94
N ARG A 196 12.39 -2.92 20.62
CA ARG A 196 11.72 -3.78 21.61
C ARG A 196 12.75 -4.23 22.65
N PRO A 197 12.46 -4.08 23.97
CA PRO A 197 13.32 -4.65 25.00
C PRO A 197 13.51 -6.15 24.77
N ALA A 198 14.75 -6.63 24.90
CA ALA A 198 15.00 -8.06 24.89
C ALA A 198 14.22 -8.72 26.04
N PRO A 199 13.66 -9.93 25.84
CA PRO A 199 13.09 -10.69 26.94
C PRO A 199 14.11 -10.77 28.07
N ARG A 200 13.73 -10.32 29.27
CA ARG A 200 14.61 -10.45 30.44
C ARG A 200 14.83 -11.95 30.66
N PRO A 201 16.08 -12.43 30.78
CA PRO A 201 16.33 -13.82 31.14
C PRO A 201 15.54 -14.14 32.39
N VAL A 202 14.65 -15.13 32.31
CA VAL A 202 13.97 -15.65 33.49
C VAL A 202 15.07 -16.23 34.36
N ALA A 203 15.29 -15.64 35.55
CA ALA A 203 16.27 -16.17 36.48
C ALA A 203 15.92 -17.64 36.74
N PRO A 204 16.92 -18.55 36.77
CA PRO A 204 16.67 -19.96 37.02
C PRO A 204 15.87 -20.08 38.33
N ALA A 205 14.78 -20.84 38.29
CA ALA A 205 13.96 -21.09 39.46
C ALA A 205 14.87 -21.69 40.54
N GLU A 206 14.98 -21.00 41.68
CA GLU A 206 15.73 -21.47 42.82
C GLU A 206 15.17 -22.84 43.23
N PRO A 207 15.99 -23.90 43.28
CA PRO A 207 15.50 -25.23 43.59
C PRO A 207 14.82 -25.21 44.95
N ALA A 208 13.54 -25.54 44.97
CA ALA A 208 12.77 -25.67 46.20
C ALA A 208 13.47 -26.70 47.09
N LEU A 209 14.11 -26.22 48.16
CA LEU A 209 14.68 -27.06 49.21
C LEU A 209 13.53 -27.89 49.81
N ALA A 210 13.48 -29.16 49.45
CA ALA A 210 12.66 -30.15 50.13
C ALA A 210 13.08 -30.19 51.60
N ARG A 211 12.16 -29.84 52.50
CA ARG A 211 12.29 -30.05 53.95
C ARG A 211 11.61 -31.34 54.33
#